data_AF-A0A535UE83-F1
#
_entry.id   AF-A0A535UE83-F1
#
_cell.length_a   1.000
_cell.length_b   1.000
_cell.length_c   1.000
_cell.angle_alpha   90.00
_cell.angle_beta   90.00
_cell.angle_gamma   90.00
#
_symmetry.space_group_name_H-M   'P 1'
#
loop_
_entity.id
_entity.type
_entity.pdbx_description
1 polymer ?
#
loop_
_entity_poly.entity_id
_entity_poly.type
_entity_poly.pdbx_seq_one_letter_code
_entity_poly.pdbx_strand_id
1 'polypeptide(L)'
;MANSRSARKRIRSNERKHIRNRAVRSAVRTSITKARRSLLGSLPTIDSEEQVLAAVRALDRAAEKGILHRNNAKRRKSRLMSMAHKLVTAAATGEQAAARAVAVGGEKGRSRAKAKSAAKPAATTRTAAARTPAAKTPAAKAPARPASRTTKPKSSS
;
A
#
# COMPACT_ATOMS: atom_id res chain seq x y z
N MET A 1 21.12 19.72 -7.31
CA MET A 1 22.26 19.43 -6.41
C MET A 1 21.81 19.57 -4.96
N ALA A 2 22.42 18.82 -4.02
CA ALA A 2 22.12 18.95 -2.58
C ALA A 2 23.12 19.91 -1.91
N ASN A 3 22.66 21.13 -1.67
CA ASN A 3 23.55 22.22 -1.26
C ASN A 3 23.93 22.10 0.23
N SER A 4 23.03 21.57 1.08
CA SER A 4 23.29 21.38 2.51
C SER A 4 23.92 20.02 2.85
N ARG A 5 24.74 20.00 3.91
CA ARG A 5 25.39 18.78 4.43
C ARG A 5 24.39 17.70 4.86
N SER A 6 23.23 18.11 5.40
CA SER A 6 22.13 17.21 5.76
C SER A 6 21.48 16.57 4.53
N ALA A 7 21.31 17.32 3.44
CA ALA A 7 20.78 16.81 2.18
C ALA A 7 21.72 15.79 1.53
N ARG A 8 23.04 16.06 1.48
CA ARG A 8 24.03 15.09 0.97
C ARG A 8 24.03 13.79 1.77
N LYS A 9 23.87 13.86 3.10
CA LYS A 9 23.71 12.68 3.96
C LYS A 9 22.44 11.88 3.63
N ARG A 10 21.30 12.57 3.44
CA ARG A 10 20.03 11.93 3.07
C ARG A 10 20.13 11.23 1.71
N ILE A 11 20.75 11.84 0.71
CA ILE A 11 20.96 11.20 -0.61
C ILE A 11 21.72 9.88 -0.46
N ARG A 12 22.87 9.89 0.24
CA ARG A 12 23.67 8.67 0.46
C ARG A 12 22.89 7.58 1.21
N SER A 13 22.10 7.95 2.22
CA SER A 13 21.28 6.99 2.96
C SER A 13 20.14 6.44 2.11
N ASN A 14 19.47 7.30 1.34
CA ASN A 14 18.38 6.93 0.46
C ASN A 14 18.84 6.00 -0.65
N GLU A 15 20.02 6.21 -1.23
CA GLU A 15 20.58 5.34 -2.26
C GLU A 15 20.80 3.92 -1.73
N ARG A 16 21.42 3.79 -0.56
CA ARG A 16 21.62 2.48 0.10
C ARG A 16 20.30 1.77 0.42
N LYS A 17 19.27 2.52 0.81
CA LYS A 17 17.91 1.99 1.03
C LYS A 17 17.27 1.61 -0.30
N HIS A 18 17.45 2.41 -1.34
CA HIS A 18 16.88 2.20 -2.66
C HIS A 18 17.36 0.88 -3.26
N ILE A 19 18.67 0.63 -3.26
CA ILE A 19 19.27 -0.60 -3.80
C ILE A 19 18.70 -1.85 -3.09
N ARG A 20 18.70 -1.85 -1.75
CA ARG A 20 18.14 -2.97 -0.96
C ARG A 20 16.64 -3.16 -1.21
N ASN A 21 15.88 -2.07 -1.18
CA ASN A 21 14.44 -2.12 -1.39
C ASN A 21 14.08 -2.50 -2.83
N ARG A 22 14.93 -2.19 -3.81
CA ARG A 22 14.75 -2.59 -5.21
C ARG A 22 14.87 -4.12 -5.34
N ALA A 23 15.93 -4.71 -4.79
CA ALA A 23 16.14 -6.17 -4.82
C ALA A 23 15.02 -6.95 -4.12
N VAL A 24 14.58 -6.49 -2.94
CA VAL A 24 13.47 -7.16 -2.24
C VAL A 24 12.15 -6.99 -2.99
N ARG A 25 11.86 -5.79 -3.52
CA ARG A 25 10.64 -5.56 -4.31
C ARG A 25 10.61 -6.38 -5.58
N SER A 26 11.73 -6.55 -6.28
CA SER A 26 11.80 -7.40 -7.48
C SER A 26 11.58 -8.86 -7.10
N ALA A 27 12.25 -9.37 -6.07
CA ALA A 27 12.06 -10.75 -5.61
C ALA A 27 10.60 -11.06 -5.24
N VAL A 28 9.94 -10.16 -4.49
CA VAL A 28 8.51 -10.29 -4.13
C VAL A 28 7.61 -10.23 -5.36
N ARG A 29 7.92 -9.39 -6.36
CA ARG A 29 7.14 -9.35 -7.60
C ARG A 29 7.29 -10.65 -8.38
N THR A 30 8.50 -11.19 -8.45
CA THR A 30 8.78 -12.46 -9.12
C THR A 30 8.05 -13.63 -8.46
N SER A 31 8.05 -13.72 -7.12
CA SER A 31 7.33 -14.79 -6.42
C SER A 31 5.81 -14.71 -6.66
N ILE A 32 5.22 -13.51 -6.67
CA ILE A 32 3.80 -13.31 -7.02
C ILE A 32 3.52 -13.75 -8.45
N THR A 33 4.37 -13.37 -9.41
CA THR A 33 4.19 -13.77 -10.82
C THR A 33 4.32 -15.27 -11.00
N LYS A 34 5.28 -15.92 -10.31
CA LYS A 34 5.43 -17.39 -10.32
C LYS A 34 4.18 -18.07 -9.77
N ALA A 35 3.69 -17.65 -8.61
CA ALA A 35 2.46 -18.18 -8.02
C ALA A 35 1.26 -18.03 -8.98
N ARG A 36 1.08 -16.85 -9.60
CA ARG A 36 0.00 -16.63 -10.57
C ARG A 36 0.10 -17.52 -11.80
N ARG A 37 1.31 -17.71 -12.34
CA ARG A 37 1.53 -18.56 -13.52
C ARG A 37 1.29 -20.03 -13.22
N SER A 38 1.67 -20.48 -12.03
CA SER A 38 1.37 -21.83 -11.55
C SER A 38 -0.14 -22.05 -11.40
N LEU A 39 -0.86 -21.09 -10.82
CA LEU A 39 -2.33 -21.13 -10.71
C LEU A 39 -3.05 -21.19 -12.07
N LEU A 40 -2.53 -20.49 -13.08
CA LEU A 40 -3.12 -20.43 -14.42
C LEU A 40 -2.74 -21.64 -15.31
N GLY A 41 -1.98 -22.61 -14.81
CA GLY A 41 -1.59 -23.81 -15.57
C GLY A 41 -0.52 -23.56 -16.64
N SER A 42 0.20 -22.44 -16.59
CA SER A 42 1.24 -22.08 -17.58
C SER A 42 2.61 -22.74 -17.29
N LEU A 43 2.76 -23.44 -16.17
CA LEU A 43 4.01 -24.10 -15.76
C LEU A 43 3.68 -25.54 -15.31
N PRO A 44 4.50 -26.54 -15.70
CA PRO A 44 4.31 -27.91 -15.26
C PRO A 44 4.68 -28.07 -13.77
N THR A 45 3.72 -28.57 -13.00
CA THR A 45 3.92 -29.52 -11.89
C THR A 45 4.92 -29.17 -10.78
N ILE A 46 5.01 -27.90 -10.39
CA ILE A 46 5.47 -27.57 -9.03
C ILE A 46 4.23 -27.19 -8.24
N ASP A 47 4.01 -27.87 -7.12
CA ASP A 47 2.84 -27.73 -6.25
C ASP A 47 2.40 -26.27 -6.16
N SER A 48 1.26 -25.99 -6.79
CA SER A 48 0.71 -24.63 -6.87
C SER A 48 0.52 -24.02 -5.49
N GLU A 49 0.23 -24.88 -4.51
CA GLU A 49 0.14 -24.57 -3.10
C GLU A 49 1.48 -24.08 -2.52
N GLU A 50 2.58 -24.78 -2.78
CA GLU A 50 3.91 -24.39 -2.31
C GLU A 50 4.34 -23.03 -2.86
N GLN A 51 4.07 -22.76 -4.13
CA GLN A 51 4.39 -21.47 -4.75
C GLN A 51 3.56 -20.34 -4.15
N VAL A 52 2.29 -20.58 -3.84
CA VAL A 52 1.43 -19.62 -3.14
C VAL A 52 1.95 -19.37 -1.73
N LEU A 53 2.30 -20.42 -0.98
CA LEU A 53 2.86 -20.31 0.37
C LEU A 53 4.19 -19.53 0.37
N ALA A 54 5.08 -19.81 -0.58
CA ALA A 54 6.33 -19.09 -0.76
C ALA A 54 6.08 -17.60 -1.07
N ALA A 55 5.10 -17.29 -1.93
CA ALA A 55 4.72 -15.91 -2.23
C ALA A 55 4.15 -15.16 -1.01
N VAL A 56 3.33 -15.83 -0.19
CA VAL A 56 2.79 -15.27 1.06
C VAL A 56 3.91 -15.00 2.07
N ARG A 57 4.79 -15.97 2.30
CA ARG A 57 5.96 -15.81 3.19
C ARG A 57 6.84 -14.64 2.74
N ALA A 58 7.07 -14.49 1.43
CA ALA A 58 7.85 -13.38 0.89
C ALA A 58 7.16 -12.02 1.09
N LEU A 59 5.83 -11.95 0.96
CA LEU A 59 5.04 -10.74 1.19
C LEU A 59 5.08 -10.30 2.65
N ASP A 60 4.90 -11.24 3.57
CA ASP A 60 4.85 -10.97 5.01
C ASP A 60 6.24 -10.52 5.52
N ARG A 61 7.32 -11.20 5.10
CA ARG A 61 8.70 -10.76 5.38
C ARG A 61 9.04 -9.37 4.82
N ALA A 62 8.49 -9.00 3.66
CA ALA A 62 8.69 -7.67 3.08
C ALA A 62 7.90 -6.58 3.81
N ALA A 63 6.77 -6.95 4.43
CA ALA A 63 5.98 -6.06 5.28
C ALA A 63 6.66 -5.82 6.63
N GLU A 64 7.18 -6.87 7.27
CA GLU A 64 7.96 -6.79 8.51
C GLU A 64 9.18 -5.88 8.36
N LYS A 65 9.90 -5.99 7.23
CA LYS A 65 11.05 -5.14 6.91
C LYS A 65 10.66 -3.68 6.57
N GLY A 66 9.37 -3.34 6.56
CA GLY A 66 8.87 -2.00 6.22
C GLY A 66 9.07 -1.59 4.75
N ILE A 67 9.44 -2.54 3.89
CA ILE A 67 9.69 -2.30 2.45
C ILE A 67 8.36 -2.22 1.70
N LEU A 68 7.38 -3.02 2.12
CA LEU A 68 6.00 -2.96 1.66
C LEU A 68 5.09 -2.51 2.80
N HIS A 69 4.17 -1.59 2.55
CA HIS A 69 3.18 -1.23 3.55
C HIS A 69 2.26 -2.42 3.87
N ARG A 70 1.89 -2.60 5.16
CA ARG A 70 1.00 -3.68 5.63
C ARG A 70 -0.26 -3.86 4.78
N ASN A 71 -0.93 -2.77 4.41
CA ASN A 71 -2.13 -2.83 3.57
C ASN A 71 -1.82 -3.28 2.13
N ASN A 72 -0.62 -2.96 1.61
CA ASN A 72 -0.20 -3.42 0.30
C ASN A 72 0.04 -4.93 0.31
N ALA A 73 0.69 -5.44 1.37
CA ALA A 73 0.88 -6.88 1.57
C ALA A 73 -0.47 -7.61 1.72
N LYS A 74 -1.35 -7.12 2.60
CA LYS A 74 -2.72 -7.64 2.79
C LYS A 74 -3.51 -7.71 1.48
N ARG A 75 -3.53 -6.63 0.68
CA ARG A 75 -4.22 -6.62 -0.62
C ARG A 75 -3.65 -7.64 -1.60
N ARG A 76 -2.32 -7.80 -1.65
CA ARG A 76 -1.69 -8.78 -2.55
C ARG A 76 -1.97 -10.22 -2.12
N LYS A 77 -1.90 -10.48 -0.81
CA LYS A 77 -2.26 -11.77 -0.19
C LYS A 77 -3.71 -12.15 -0.47
N SER A 78 -4.65 -11.23 -0.20
CA SER A 78 -6.09 -11.43 -0.47
C SER A 78 -6.37 -11.73 -1.96
N ARG A 79 -5.72 -11.01 -2.89
CA ARG A 79 -5.90 -11.26 -4.33
C ARG A 79 -5.38 -12.63 -4.77
N LEU A 80 -4.22 -13.07 -4.26
CA LEU A 80 -3.68 -14.39 -4.56
C LEU A 80 -4.60 -15.50 -4.02
N MET A 81 -5.05 -15.36 -2.78
CA MET A 81 -5.93 -16.33 -2.14
C MET A 81 -7.31 -16.40 -2.79
N SER A 82 -7.89 -15.25 -3.14
CA SER A 82 -9.17 -15.20 -3.86
C SER A 82 -9.06 -15.89 -5.24
N MET A 83 -7.93 -15.74 -5.92
CA MET A 83 -7.69 -16.42 -7.19
C MET A 83 -7.56 -17.94 -7.01
N ALA A 84 -6.79 -18.39 -6.02
CA ALA A 84 -6.67 -19.81 -5.69
C ALA A 84 -8.04 -20.42 -5.34
N HIS A 85 -8.79 -19.76 -4.45
CA HIS A 85 -10.12 -20.20 -4.05
C HIS A 85 -11.06 -20.29 -5.25
N LYS A 86 -11.10 -19.29 -6.14
CA LYS A 86 -11.94 -19.34 -7.34
C LYS A 86 -11.63 -20.52 -8.23
N LEU A 87 -10.35 -20.86 -8.41
CA LEU A 87 -9.95 -22.01 -9.21
C LEU A 87 -10.36 -23.33 -8.55
N VAL A 88 -10.21 -23.45 -7.23
CA VAL A 88 -10.66 -24.62 -6.47
C VAL A 88 -12.18 -24.76 -6.52
N THR A 89 -12.93 -23.68 -6.30
CA THR A 89 -14.39 -23.68 -6.40
C THR A 89 -14.85 -24.02 -7.81
N ALA A 90 -14.23 -23.45 -8.85
CA ALA A 90 -14.55 -23.76 -10.25
C ALA A 90 -14.24 -25.22 -10.62
N ALA A 91 -13.21 -25.81 -10.03
CA ALA A 91 -12.94 -27.24 -10.18
C ALA A 91 -14.04 -28.09 -9.51
N ALA A 92 -14.54 -27.65 -8.36
CA ALA A 92 -15.60 -28.32 -7.61
C ALA A 92 -17.01 -28.17 -8.24
N THR A 93 -17.29 -27.06 -8.93
CA THR A 93 -18.61 -26.81 -9.56
C THR A 93 -18.76 -27.41 -10.96
N GLY A 94 -17.76 -28.14 -11.47
CA GLY A 94 -17.88 -28.88 -12.74
C GLY A 94 -17.91 -28.03 -14.02
N GLU A 95 -17.94 -26.70 -13.93
CA GLU A 95 -17.89 -25.77 -15.08
C GLU A 95 -16.44 -25.57 -15.60
N GLN A 96 -15.73 -26.67 -15.86
CA GLN A 96 -14.30 -26.62 -16.16
C GLN A 96 -13.96 -26.04 -17.55
N ALA A 97 -14.96 -25.84 -18.42
CA ALA A 97 -14.77 -25.37 -19.80
C ALA A 97 -14.98 -23.85 -20.00
N ALA A 98 -15.91 -23.20 -19.30
CA ALA A 98 -16.23 -21.77 -19.52
C ALA A 98 -15.25 -20.81 -18.80
N ALA A 99 -14.75 -21.18 -17.62
CA ALA A 99 -13.90 -20.31 -16.81
C ALA A 99 -12.45 -20.17 -17.32
N ARG A 100 -11.93 -21.18 -18.04
CA ARG A 100 -10.58 -21.15 -18.64
C ARG A 100 -10.50 -20.13 -19.79
N ALA A 101 -11.60 -19.88 -20.50
CA ALA A 101 -11.66 -18.88 -21.57
C ALA A 101 -11.68 -17.43 -21.04
N VAL A 102 -12.35 -17.18 -19.91
CA VAL A 102 -12.42 -15.84 -19.28
C VAL A 102 -11.07 -15.42 -18.68
N ALA A 103 -10.21 -16.37 -18.30
CA ALA A 103 -8.86 -16.09 -17.79
C ALA A 103 -7.84 -15.73 -18.90
N VAL A 104 -8.10 -16.11 -20.16
CA VAL A 104 -7.22 -15.88 -21.32
C VAL A 104 -7.67 -14.68 -22.18
N GLY A 105 -8.93 -14.25 -22.07
CA GLY A 105 -9.46 -13.04 -22.72
C GLY A 105 -9.13 -11.74 -21.97
N GLY A 106 -7.85 -11.36 -21.95
CA GLY A 106 -7.35 -10.17 -21.25
C GLY A 106 -6.45 -9.26 -22.09
N GLU A 107 -6.57 -9.29 -23.43
CA GLU A 107 -5.95 -8.28 -24.29
C GLU A 107 -7.00 -7.35 -24.92
N LYS A 108 -6.62 -6.07 -24.97
CA LYS A 108 -7.30 -4.87 -25.51
C LYS A 108 -8.38 -4.21 -24.64
N GLY A 109 -7.89 -3.21 -23.90
CA GLY A 109 -8.69 -2.12 -23.32
C GLY A 109 -7.91 -0.82 -23.16
N ARG A 110 -7.00 -0.48 -24.09
CA ARG A 110 -6.68 0.94 -24.34
C ARG A 110 -7.77 1.48 -25.27
N SER A 111 -8.65 2.31 -24.71
CA SER A 111 -9.67 3.20 -25.30
C SER A 111 -10.96 3.05 -24.49
N ARG A 112 -11.65 4.09 -24.04
CA ARG A 112 -11.88 5.39 -24.67
C ARG A 112 -11.75 6.53 -23.66
N ALA A 113 -11.15 7.62 -24.12
CA ALA A 113 -11.31 8.93 -23.51
C ALA A 113 -12.82 9.21 -23.33
N LYS A 114 -13.24 9.62 -22.12
CA LYS A 114 -14.57 10.21 -21.93
C LYS A 114 -14.45 11.72 -22.03
N ALA A 115 -14.44 12.21 -23.26
CA ALA A 115 -14.75 13.61 -23.54
C ALA A 115 -16.28 13.75 -23.57
N LYS A 116 -16.78 14.55 -22.62
CA LYS A 116 -18.00 15.38 -22.60
C LYS A 116 -19.18 14.96 -23.49
N SER A 117 -20.31 14.66 -22.85
CA SER A 117 -21.62 15.12 -23.33
C SER A 117 -22.32 15.88 -22.21
N ALA A 118 -22.80 17.08 -22.54
CA ALA A 118 -23.50 17.98 -21.66
C ALA A 118 -25.00 17.64 -21.68
N ALA A 119 -25.59 17.47 -20.51
CA ALA A 119 -27.00 17.77 -20.23
C ALA A 119 -27.14 17.85 -18.71
N LYS A 120 -27.23 19.08 -18.20
CA LYS A 120 -27.43 19.41 -16.79
C LYS A 120 -28.91 19.76 -16.60
N PRO A 121 -29.71 18.98 -15.86
CA PRO A 121 -30.91 19.52 -15.24
C PRO A 121 -30.58 20.06 -13.84
N ALA A 122 -31.36 21.05 -13.45
CA ALA A 122 -31.08 22.05 -12.44
C ALA A 122 -31.22 21.57 -10.98
N ALA A 123 -30.46 22.27 -10.12
CA ALA A 123 -30.75 22.63 -8.73
C ALA A 123 -31.35 21.59 -7.76
N THR A 124 -30.48 21.04 -6.90
CA THR A 124 -30.82 20.83 -5.49
C THR A 124 -29.83 21.66 -4.66
N THR A 125 -30.38 22.66 -3.99
CA THR A 125 -29.73 23.64 -3.14
C THR A 125 -28.94 22.96 -2.02
N ARG A 126 -27.63 23.19 -1.98
CA ARG A 126 -26.82 22.99 -0.78
C ARG A 126 -27.10 24.17 0.14
N THR A 127 -27.91 24.00 1.18
CA THR A 127 -27.98 24.97 2.26
C THR A 127 -26.64 24.97 2.99
N ALA A 128 -25.89 26.05 2.81
CA ALA A 128 -24.64 26.32 3.49
C ALA A 128 -24.94 26.82 4.91
N ALA A 129 -24.66 25.99 5.92
CA ALA A 129 -24.49 26.48 7.28
C ALA A 129 -23.06 27.01 7.43
N ALA A 130 -22.96 28.29 7.75
CA ALA A 130 -21.76 29.09 7.81
C ALA A 130 -20.72 28.55 8.81
N ARG A 131 -19.47 28.42 8.36
CA ARG A 131 -18.28 28.54 9.21
C ARG A 131 -17.35 29.56 8.58
N THR A 132 -17.61 30.82 8.93
CA THR A 132 -16.75 31.97 8.64
C THR A 132 -15.37 31.77 9.32
N PRO A 133 -14.26 32.14 8.67
CA PRO A 133 -12.93 32.03 9.25
C PRO A 133 -12.64 33.21 10.18
N ALA A 134 -12.44 32.94 11.48
CA ALA A 134 -12.02 33.98 12.42
C ALA A 134 -10.53 34.32 12.18
N ALA A 135 -10.31 35.54 11.68
CA ALA A 135 -9.01 36.15 11.54
C ALA A 135 -8.45 36.63 12.89
N LYS A 136 -7.13 36.52 12.96
CA LYS A 136 -6.16 37.01 13.95
C LYS A 136 -6.38 38.48 14.39
N THR A 137 -6.27 38.75 15.68
CA THR A 137 -5.79 40.04 16.25
C THR A 137 -5.07 39.76 17.59
N PRO A 138 -3.94 40.42 17.90
CA PRO A 138 -3.01 40.01 18.95
C PRO A 138 -3.29 40.70 20.30
N ALA A 139 -3.10 39.99 21.41
CA ALA A 139 -3.12 40.61 22.74
C ALA A 139 -2.06 40.00 23.67
N ALA A 140 -1.09 40.85 24.01
CA ALA A 140 -0.41 41.01 25.30
C ALA A 140 0.15 39.79 26.09
N LYS A 141 1.49 39.70 26.09
CA LYS A 141 2.42 39.75 27.27
C LYS A 141 2.08 38.94 28.55
N ALA A 142 2.77 37.78 28.69
CA ALA A 142 3.49 37.15 29.85
C ALA A 142 2.96 37.28 31.31
N PRO A 143 3.22 36.31 32.25
CA PRO A 143 4.45 35.52 32.37
C PRO A 143 4.36 34.04 32.81
N ALA A 144 5.54 33.41 32.69
CA ALA A 144 6.01 32.08 33.08
C ALA A 144 5.25 31.27 34.17
N ARG A 145 5.02 29.99 33.87
CA ARG A 145 4.76 28.94 34.87
C ARG A 145 6.05 28.59 35.63
N PRO A 146 6.07 28.55 36.97
CA PRO A 146 7.25 28.12 37.71
C PRO A 146 7.46 26.60 37.60
N ALA A 147 8.69 26.20 37.25
CA ALA A 147 9.15 24.83 37.34
C ALA A 147 9.28 24.42 38.81
N SER A 148 8.48 23.45 39.27
CA SER A 148 8.66 22.82 40.57
C SER A 148 9.92 21.96 40.56
N ARG A 149 11.05 22.58 40.90
CA ARG A 149 12.33 21.92 41.16
C ARG A 149 12.32 21.50 42.63
N THR A 150 11.94 20.26 42.91
CA THR A 150 12.03 19.65 44.24
C THR A 150 13.50 19.50 44.63
N THR A 151 14.00 20.42 45.46
CA THR A 151 15.31 20.30 46.13
C THR A 151 15.10 19.61 47.47
N LYS A 152 15.69 18.41 47.60
CA LYS A 152 15.80 17.63 48.83
C LYS A 152 16.73 18.34 49.83
N PRO A 153 16.34 18.60 51.10
CA PRO A 153 17.26 19.16 52.08
C PRO A 153 18.23 18.08 52.59
N LYS A 154 19.53 18.39 52.56
CA LYS A 154 20.56 17.68 53.34
C LYS A 154 20.38 18.09 54.81
N SER A 155 19.96 17.15 55.66
CA SER A 155 20.05 17.31 57.11
C SER A 155 21.48 17.06 57.56
N SER A 156 22.05 18.07 58.21
CA SER A 156 23.27 18.01 59.01
C SER A 156 22.98 17.33 60.36
N SER A 157 23.73 16.27 60.66
CA SER A 157 24.04 15.76 61.99
C SER A 157 25.29 14.91 61.84
#